data_AF-A0A6A9QG24-F1
#
_entry.id   AF-A0A6A9QG24-F1
#
_cell.length_a   1.000
_cell.length_b   1.000
_cell.length_c   1.000
_cell.angle_alpha   90.00
_cell.angle_beta   90.00
_cell.angle_gamma   90.00
#
_symmetry.space_group_name_H-M   'P 1'
#
loop_
_entity.id
_entity.type
_entity.pdbx_description
1 polymer ?
#
loop_
_entity_poly.entity_id
_entity_poly.type
_entity_poly.pdbx_seq_one_letter_code
_entity_poly.pdbx_strand_id
1 'polypeptide(L)'
;MNPSSLYKLLDSPIKKNVEDVINYCKNNQLVPLLSFYLEDELLNNLVKSLDKDFYNLYMEYKYNKTFFLKKVKEKFNTEKDYEDFPYYLVPIGENNKIMIVNNDNVPPKAVPIEGKFRLTFLIHSSFDELNHDILSQSDDDIVLEFKNSGLVNIEKKRNIFMDSRSVEKIEESRIFKSNLIIPGYLLLVSVISNNLFPYHNALTINIGENGKVSISIDSGKATQEDVINGKTLTAEEKAKIYFEYKQKQIIKEEILKSIIWKLSQ
;
A
#
# COMPACT_ATOMS: atom_id res chain seq x y z
N MET A 1 -2.78 13.64 19.88
CA MET A 1 -3.09 12.20 20.00
C MET A 1 -1.94 11.43 19.38
N ASN A 2 -1.49 10.33 19.98
CA ASN A 2 -0.35 9.56 19.48
C ASN A 2 -0.86 8.25 18.89
N PRO A 3 -0.61 7.97 17.59
CA PRO A 3 -1.00 6.71 16.98
C PRO A 3 -0.34 5.50 17.65
N SER A 4 -1.11 4.43 17.78
CA SER A 4 -0.77 3.23 18.57
C SER A 4 -0.60 1.96 17.73
N SER A 5 -1.09 1.95 16.51
CA SER A 5 -1.19 0.76 15.64
C SER A 5 0.14 0.06 15.40
N LEU A 6 1.22 0.81 15.14
CA LEU A 6 2.56 0.23 14.99
C LEU A 6 3.07 -0.36 16.31
N TYR A 7 2.82 0.31 17.44
CA TYR A 7 3.25 -0.13 18.77
C TYR A 7 2.55 -1.42 19.23
N LYS A 8 1.35 -1.71 18.73
CA LYS A 8 0.63 -2.98 18.99
C LYS A 8 1.37 -4.21 18.47
N LEU A 9 2.36 -4.05 17.59
CA LEU A 9 3.17 -5.12 17.05
C LEU A 9 4.44 -5.41 17.88
N LEU A 10 4.73 -4.66 18.94
CA LEU A 10 5.94 -4.85 19.74
C LEU A 10 6.00 -6.20 20.48
N ASP A 11 4.85 -6.83 20.73
CA ASP A 11 4.76 -8.15 21.37
C ASP A 11 4.71 -9.32 20.37
N SER A 12 5.02 -9.06 19.10
CA SER A 12 4.96 -10.06 18.02
C SER A 12 6.36 -10.55 17.59
N PRO A 13 6.45 -11.65 16.80
CA PRO A 13 7.74 -12.17 16.30
C PRO A 13 8.56 -11.16 15.48
N ILE A 14 7.93 -10.10 14.97
CA ILE A 14 8.56 -9.06 14.15
C ILE A 14 9.02 -7.83 14.96
N LYS A 15 9.10 -7.93 16.30
CA LYS A 15 9.45 -6.83 17.20
C LYS A 15 10.65 -5.98 16.74
N LYS A 16 11.75 -6.62 16.30
CA LYS A 16 12.94 -5.90 15.84
C LYS A 16 12.64 -5.00 14.64
N ASN A 17 11.89 -5.51 13.66
CA ASN A 17 11.45 -4.73 12.50
C ASN A 17 10.57 -3.55 12.92
N VAL A 18 9.68 -3.75 13.89
CA VAL A 18 8.83 -2.68 14.45
C VAL A 18 9.67 -1.59 15.11
N GLU A 19 10.67 -1.95 15.92
CA GLU A 19 11.60 -1.01 16.56
C GLU A 19 12.41 -0.20 15.52
N ASP A 20 12.91 -0.87 14.48
CA ASP A 20 13.63 -0.23 13.38
C ASP A 20 12.74 0.78 12.63
N VAL A 21 11.48 0.43 12.34
CA VAL A 21 10.51 1.33 11.69
C VAL A 21 10.12 2.50 12.59
N ILE A 22 9.96 2.29 13.90
CA ILE A 22 9.72 3.38 14.86
C ILE A 22 10.89 4.37 14.86
N ASN A 23 12.13 3.87 14.86
CA ASN A 23 13.33 4.70 14.81
C ASN A 23 13.42 5.47 13.49
N TYR A 24 13.10 4.82 12.37
CA TYR A 24 12.99 5.49 11.07
C TYR A 24 11.95 6.62 11.10
N CYS A 25 10.77 6.38 11.70
CA CYS A 25 9.72 7.39 11.82
C CYS A 25 10.20 8.61 12.62
N LYS A 26 10.89 8.41 13.74
CA LYS A 26 11.45 9.50 14.55
C LYS A 26 12.47 10.32 13.76
N ASN A 27 13.40 9.65 13.09
CA ASN A 27 14.47 10.31 12.33
C ASN A 27 13.94 11.09 11.12
N ASN A 28 12.80 10.66 10.55
CA ASN A 28 12.21 11.26 9.36
C ASN A 28 10.96 12.09 9.66
N GLN A 29 10.62 12.35 10.93
CA GLN A 29 9.40 13.07 11.34
C GLN A 29 8.14 12.49 10.66
N LEU A 30 7.98 11.17 10.75
CA LEU A 30 6.80 10.45 10.27
C LEU A 30 5.97 10.00 11.46
N VAL A 31 4.67 9.89 11.23
CA VAL A 31 3.71 9.34 12.17
C VAL A 31 3.80 7.80 12.10
N PRO A 32 3.99 7.11 13.24
CA PRO A 32 4.09 5.65 13.31
C PRO A 32 2.70 4.99 13.22
N LEU A 33 1.96 5.29 12.15
CA LEU A 33 0.63 4.77 11.85
C LEU A 33 0.76 3.64 10.82
N LEU A 34 0.29 2.45 11.16
CA LEU A 34 0.25 1.31 10.25
C LEU A 34 -1.09 1.18 9.54
N SER A 35 -2.19 1.32 10.28
CA SER A 35 -3.53 1.36 9.70
C SER A 35 -4.51 2.06 10.62
N PHE A 36 -5.44 2.82 10.03
CA PHE A 36 -6.55 3.43 10.74
C PHE A 36 -7.43 2.38 11.44
N TYR A 37 -7.65 1.20 10.85
CA TYR A 37 -8.47 0.14 11.47
C TYR A 37 -7.99 -0.29 12.86
N LEU A 38 -6.72 -0.05 13.18
CA LEU A 38 -6.12 -0.40 14.46
C LEU A 38 -6.18 0.73 15.49
N GLU A 39 -6.78 1.89 15.19
CA GLU A 39 -6.75 3.10 16.03
C GLU A 39 -8.14 3.47 16.58
N ASP A 40 -8.40 3.24 17.87
CA ASP A 40 -9.73 3.51 18.46
C ASP A 40 -10.16 4.98 18.37
N GLU A 41 -9.32 5.89 18.83
CA GLU A 41 -9.64 7.32 18.87
C GLU A 41 -9.66 7.93 17.47
N LEU A 42 -8.69 7.58 16.62
CA LEU A 42 -8.61 8.12 15.25
C LEU A 42 -9.79 7.66 14.40
N LEU A 43 -10.20 6.39 14.52
CA LEU A 43 -11.39 5.88 13.83
C LEU A 43 -12.65 6.63 14.25
N ASN A 44 -12.87 6.81 15.56
CA ASN A 44 -14.04 7.50 16.07
C ASN A 44 -14.10 8.95 15.57
N ASN A 45 -12.97 9.66 15.59
CA ASN A 45 -12.88 11.04 15.12
C ASN A 45 -13.09 11.14 13.61
N LEU A 46 -12.48 10.24 12.84
CA LEU A 46 -12.66 10.15 11.40
C LEU A 46 -14.14 9.93 11.06
N VAL A 47 -14.79 8.94 11.66
CA VAL A 47 -16.20 8.60 11.39
C VAL A 47 -17.13 9.76 11.73
N LYS A 48 -16.93 10.42 12.88
CA LYS A 48 -17.70 11.63 13.25
C LYS A 48 -17.52 12.76 12.23
N SER A 49 -16.30 12.96 11.73
CA SER A 49 -16.03 14.00 10.74
C SER A 49 -16.71 13.72 9.38
N LEU A 50 -16.92 12.43 9.06
CA LEU A 50 -17.55 11.97 7.82
C LEU A 50 -19.07 11.93 7.88
N ASP A 51 -19.70 11.95 9.07
CA ASP A 51 -21.16 11.88 9.20
C ASP A 51 -21.87 12.94 8.37
N LYS A 52 -21.34 14.17 8.32
CA LYS A 52 -21.91 15.27 7.51
C LYS A 52 -22.00 14.96 6.00
N ASP A 53 -21.05 14.17 5.49
CA ASP A 53 -20.89 13.92 4.06
C ASP A 53 -21.47 12.55 3.65
N PHE A 54 -21.32 11.54 4.51
CA PHE A 54 -21.59 10.14 4.19
C PHE A 54 -22.88 9.61 4.79
N TYR A 55 -23.46 10.24 5.82
CA TYR A 55 -24.63 9.69 6.53
C TYR A 55 -25.82 9.41 5.61
N ASN A 56 -26.19 10.37 4.75
CA ASN A 56 -27.33 10.20 3.84
C ASN A 56 -27.11 9.05 2.84
N LEU A 57 -25.92 8.99 2.23
CA LEU A 57 -25.54 7.90 1.33
C LEU A 57 -25.53 6.55 2.07
N TYR A 58 -25.04 6.53 3.31
CA TYR A 58 -25.04 5.32 4.11
C TYR A 58 -26.47 4.87 4.41
N MET A 59 -27.37 5.76 4.83
CA MET A 59 -28.75 5.39 5.12
C MET A 59 -29.48 4.80 3.90
N GLU A 60 -29.18 5.31 2.70
CA GLU A 60 -29.70 4.80 1.43
C GLU A 60 -29.12 3.43 1.06
N TYR A 61 -27.82 3.22 1.25
CA TYR A 61 -27.09 2.05 0.74
C TYR A 61 -26.51 1.13 1.84
N LYS A 62 -26.96 1.23 3.10
CA LYS A 62 -26.39 0.49 4.25
C LYS A 62 -26.39 -1.03 4.11
N TYR A 63 -27.26 -1.58 3.26
CA TYR A 63 -27.34 -3.02 2.98
C TYR A 63 -26.50 -3.47 1.79
N ASN A 64 -25.86 -2.53 1.07
CA ASN A 64 -25.04 -2.85 -0.08
C ASN A 64 -23.75 -2.01 -0.09
N LYS A 65 -22.69 -2.60 0.48
CA LYS A 65 -21.36 -1.99 0.57
C LYS A 65 -20.85 -1.55 -0.81
N THR A 66 -20.99 -2.38 -1.84
CA THR A 66 -20.48 -2.09 -3.18
C THR A 66 -21.13 -0.84 -3.76
N PHE A 67 -22.46 -0.71 -3.66
CA PHE A 67 -23.15 0.49 -4.13
C PHE A 67 -22.82 1.72 -3.28
N PHE A 68 -22.72 1.58 -1.96
CA PHE A 68 -22.28 2.67 -1.09
C PHE A 68 -20.90 3.22 -1.50
N LEU A 69 -19.90 2.33 -1.64
CA LEU A 69 -18.55 2.71 -2.07
C LEU A 69 -18.56 3.37 -3.45
N LYS A 70 -19.31 2.81 -4.40
CA LYS A 70 -19.46 3.38 -5.75
C LYS A 70 -20.01 4.80 -5.69
N LYS A 71 -21.06 5.04 -4.91
CA LYS A 71 -21.72 6.36 -4.78
C LYS A 71 -20.84 7.40 -4.09
N VAL A 72 -20.08 7.00 -3.07
CA VAL A 72 -19.08 7.87 -2.45
C VAL A 72 -17.97 8.22 -3.45
N LYS A 73 -17.47 7.25 -4.23
CA LYS A 73 -16.47 7.53 -5.27
C LYS A 73 -17.01 8.49 -6.33
N GLU A 74 -18.21 8.28 -6.85
CA GLU A 74 -18.85 9.17 -7.84
C GLU A 74 -18.96 10.62 -7.34
N LYS A 75 -19.18 10.82 -6.03
CA LYS A 75 -19.42 12.14 -5.44
C LYS A 75 -18.14 12.85 -4.95
N PHE A 76 -17.17 12.10 -4.45
CA PHE A 76 -16.03 12.65 -3.71
C PHE A 76 -14.67 12.25 -4.27
N ASN A 77 -14.59 11.33 -5.22
CA ASN A 77 -13.31 10.93 -5.81
C ASN A 77 -12.98 11.79 -7.03
N THR A 78 -11.91 12.57 -6.93
CA THR A 78 -11.39 13.41 -8.02
C THR A 78 -10.23 12.76 -8.77
N GLU A 79 -9.73 11.63 -8.27
CA GLU A 79 -8.49 11.02 -8.73
C GLU A 79 -8.68 10.04 -9.88
N LYS A 80 -7.63 9.92 -10.71
CA LYS A 80 -7.59 9.02 -11.86
C LYS A 80 -7.74 7.57 -11.42
N ASP A 81 -8.64 6.84 -12.08
CA ASP A 81 -8.76 5.40 -11.85
C ASP A 81 -7.70 4.68 -12.68
N TYR A 82 -6.77 4.02 -12.00
CA TYR A 82 -5.81 3.10 -12.62
C TYR A 82 -6.37 1.70 -12.59
N GLU A 83 -6.10 0.94 -13.65
CA GLU A 83 -6.42 -0.49 -13.68
C GLU A 83 -5.70 -1.22 -12.54
N ASP A 84 -6.45 -2.04 -11.81
CA ASP A 84 -5.90 -2.87 -10.75
C ASP A 84 -5.21 -4.11 -11.36
N PHE A 85 -3.90 -4.21 -11.16
CA PHE A 85 -3.17 -5.44 -11.41
C PHE A 85 -3.19 -6.31 -10.13
N PRO A 86 -3.64 -7.57 -10.22
CA PRO A 86 -3.95 -8.37 -9.03
C PRO A 86 -2.72 -8.90 -8.29
N TYR A 87 -1.56 -8.93 -8.93
CA TYR A 87 -0.30 -9.43 -8.35
C TYR A 87 0.57 -8.30 -7.82
N TYR A 88 1.77 -8.63 -7.35
CA TYR A 88 2.67 -7.70 -6.65
C TYR A 88 3.71 -7.07 -7.58
N LEU A 89 4.11 -5.86 -7.21
CA LEU A 89 5.14 -5.08 -7.88
C LEU A 89 6.34 -4.93 -6.93
N VAL A 90 7.52 -5.38 -7.38
CA VAL A 90 8.77 -5.31 -6.63
C VAL A 90 9.77 -4.44 -7.39
N PRO A 91 10.22 -3.29 -6.86
CA PRO A 91 11.29 -2.52 -7.49
C PRO A 91 12.58 -3.36 -7.56
N ILE A 92 13.41 -3.15 -8.58
CA ILE A 92 14.73 -3.78 -8.70
C ILE A 92 15.79 -2.74 -9.13
N GLY A 93 16.97 -2.80 -8.53
CA GLY A 93 18.06 -1.86 -8.80
C GLY A 93 17.84 -0.45 -8.24
N GLU A 94 18.39 0.55 -8.91
CA GLU A 94 18.41 1.95 -8.45
C GLU A 94 17.39 2.84 -9.18
N ASN A 95 17.07 3.98 -8.55
CA ASN A 95 16.21 5.04 -9.06
C ASN A 95 14.78 4.60 -9.42
N ASN A 96 14.20 3.70 -8.61
CA ASN A 96 12.82 3.27 -8.81
C ASN A 96 11.85 4.28 -8.20
N LYS A 97 11.22 5.06 -9.06
CA LYS A 97 10.26 6.09 -8.65
C LYS A 97 8.84 5.57 -8.75
N ILE A 98 8.06 5.76 -7.69
CA ILE A 98 6.67 5.31 -7.60
C ILE A 98 5.77 6.39 -7.00
N MET A 99 4.47 6.26 -7.24
CA MET A 99 3.41 7.03 -6.59
C MET A 99 2.51 6.10 -5.78
N ILE A 100 2.31 6.41 -4.51
CA ILE A 100 1.32 5.71 -3.68
C ILE A 100 -0.09 6.21 -4.06
N VAL A 101 -1.01 5.28 -4.32
CA VAL A 101 -2.41 5.58 -4.69
C VAL A 101 -3.42 5.00 -3.71
N ASN A 102 -2.97 4.10 -2.83
CA ASN A 102 -3.74 3.56 -1.72
C ASN A 102 -2.77 3.22 -0.60
N ASN A 103 -2.99 3.76 0.60
CA ASN A 103 -2.00 3.77 1.67
C ASN A 103 -2.40 3.01 2.94
N ASP A 104 -3.69 2.90 3.26
CA ASP A 104 -4.17 2.24 4.48
C ASP A 104 -4.30 0.72 4.30
N ASN A 105 -3.34 0.12 3.61
CA ASN A 105 -3.26 -1.31 3.33
C ASN A 105 -1.82 -1.82 3.53
N VAL A 106 -1.71 -3.11 3.86
CA VAL A 106 -0.44 -3.83 3.98
C VAL A 106 -0.49 -5.03 3.03
N PRO A 107 0.20 -5.00 1.86
CA PRO A 107 0.95 -3.88 1.27
C PRO A 107 0.10 -2.69 0.79
N PRO A 108 0.70 -1.48 0.66
CA PRO A 108 0.08 -0.35 -0.01
C PRO A 108 0.00 -0.59 -1.53
N LYS A 109 -0.85 0.15 -2.25
CA LYS A 109 -0.83 0.14 -3.72
C LYS A 109 -0.07 1.33 -4.29
N ALA A 110 0.72 1.06 -5.31
CA ALA A 110 1.52 2.04 -6.00
C ALA A 110 1.35 1.95 -7.52
N VAL A 111 1.71 3.05 -8.19
CA VAL A 111 1.85 3.16 -9.64
C VAL A 111 3.33 3.44 -9.94
N PRO A 112 3.98 2.70 -10.84
CA PRO A 112 5.35 2.98 -11.25
C PRO A 112 5.45 4.26 -12.08
N ILE A 113 6.48 5.07 -11.81
CA ILE A 113 6.80 6.30 -12.57
C ILE A 113 8.08 6.09 -13.39
N GLU A 114 9.12 5.57 -12.76
CA GLU A 114 10.44 5.39 -13.37
C GLU A 114 11.16 4.19 -12.74
N GLY A 115 12.01 3.53 -13.51
CA GLY A 115 12.85 2.44 -13.04
C GLY A 115 12.37 1.06 -13.49
N LYS A 116 12.91 0.02 -12.85
CA LYS A 116 12.65 -1.38 -13.19
C LYS A 116 11.89 -2.07 -12.07
N PHE A 117 10.87 -2.82 -12.45
CA PHE A 117 10.01 -3.50 -11.51
C PHE A 117 9.78 -4.93 -11.96
N ARG A 118 9.93 -5.86 -11.04
CA ARG A 118 9.58 -7.26 -11.22
C ARG A 118 8.16 -7.51 -10.75
N LEU A 119 7.45 -8.34 -11.49
CA LEU A 119 6.15 -8.87 -11.05
C LEU A 119 6.36 -10.17 -10.29
N THR A 120 5.62 -10.37 -9.22
CA THR A 120 5.62 -11.63 -8.46
C THR A 120 4.22 -12.00 -8.00
N PHE A 121 3.96 -13.31 -7.94
CA PHE A 121 2.72 -13.87 -7.42
C PHE A 121 2.72 -14.00 -5.88
N LEU A 122 3.90 -14.04 -5.24
CA LEU A 122 4.05 -14.26 -3.79
C LEU A 122 4.73 -13.10 -3.07
N ILE A 123 4.60 -13.10 -1.74
CA ILE A 123 5.38 -12.22 -0.87
C ILE A 123 6.65 -12.97 -0.50
N HIS A 124 7.79 -12.29 -0.62
CA HIS A 124 9.11 -12.84 -0.29
C HIS A 124 9.72 -12.07 0.89
N SER A 125 10.39 -12.78 1.80
CA SER A 125 11.00 -12.20 3.00
C SER A 125 12.25 -11.38 2.68
N SER A 126 12.95 -11.73 1.58
CA SER A 126 14.20 -11.10 1.15
C SER A 126 14.37 -11.11 -0.37
N PHE A 127 15.24 -10.26 -0.89
CA PHE A 127 15.61 -10.28 -2.31
C PHE A 127 16.34 -11.57 -2.69
N ASP A 128 17.09 -12.18 -1.76
CA ASP A 128 17.79 -13.44 -1.99
C ASP A 128 16.81 -14.60 -2.19
N GLU A 129 15.77 -14.66 -1.36
CA GLU A 129 14.68 -15.64 -1.51
C GLU A 129 13.94 -15.45 -2.85
N LEU A 130 13.52 -14.21 -3.17
CA LEU A 130 12.89 -13.91 -4.44
C LEU A 130 13.76 -14.37 -5.63
N ASN A 131 15.06 -14.07 -5.60
CA ASN A 131 15.97 -14.46 -6.67
C ASN A 131 16.17 -15.98 -6.72
N HIS A 132 16.23 -16.66 -5.57
CA HIS A 132 16.29 -18.11 -5.49
C HIS A 132 15.06 -18.76 -6.11
N ASP A 133 13.86 -18.27 -5.82
CA ASP A 133 12.60 -18.80 -6.33
C ASP A 133 12.45 -18.59 -7.83
N ILE A 134 12.95 -17.47 -8.35
CA ILE A 134 13.02 -17.25 -9.80
C ILE A 134 14.02 -18.22 -10.44
N LEU A 135 15.19 -18.44 -9.85
CA LEU A 135 16.18 -19.35 -10.41
C LEU A 135 15.72 -20.81 -10.35
N SER A 136 15.04 -21.20 -9.27
CA SER A 136 14.48 -22.54 -9.06
C SER A 136 13.15 -22.79 -9.78
N GLN A 137 12.61 -21.76 -10.45
CA GLN A 137 11.34 -21.79 -11.19
C GLN A 137 10.09 -21.93 -10.31
N SER A 138 10.21 -21.58 -9.03
CA SER A 138 9.10 -21.48 -8.08
C SER A 138 8.36 -20.14 -8.16
N ASP A 139 8.87 -19.18 -8.94
CA ASP A 139 8.19 -17.93 -9.29
C ASP A 139 8.37 -17.57 -10.79
N ASP A 140 7.56 -16.63 -11.25
CA ASP A 140 7.59 -16.05 -12.58
C ASP A 140 8.76 -15.08 -12.76
N ASP A 141 9.19 -14.89 -14.01
CA ASP A 141 10.30 -13.98 -14.36
C ASP A 141 9.81 -12.99 -15.41
N ILE A 142 9.20 -11.92 -14.90
CA ILE A 142 8.65 -10.82 -15.69
C ILE A 142 9.16 -9.51 -15.11
N VAL A 143 9.91 -8.76 -15.92
CA VAL A 143 10.47 -7.46 -15.56
C VAL A 143 9.90 -6.39 -16.47
N LEU A 144 9.46 -5.30 -15.86
CA LEU A 144 8.90 -4.12 -16.50
C LEU A 144 9.86 -2.95 -16.32
N GLU A 145 10.00 -2.11 -17.34
CA GLU A 145 10.75 -0.86 -17.27
C GLU A 145 9.85 0.32 -17.58
N PHE A 146 9.89 1.33 -16.73
CA PHE A 146 9.07 2.53 -16.83
C PHE A 146 9.94 3.77 -16.99
N LYS A 147 9.44 4.71 -17.81
CA LYS A 147 9.99 6.07 -17.94
C LYS A 147 8.85 7.07 -18.09
N ASN A 148 8.84 8.11 -17.26
CA ASN A 148 7.77 9.12 -17.24
C ASN A 148 6.36 8.51 -17.17
N SER A 149 6.18 7.51 -16.30
CA SER A 149 4.96 6.72 -16.13
C SER A 149 4.53 5.91 -17.36
N GLY A 150 5.32 5.85 -18.42
CA GLY A 150 5.08 4.97 -19.57
C GLY A 150 5.89 3.69 -19.46
N LEU A 151 5.26 2.54 -19.68
CA LEU A 151 5.95 1.28 -19.90
C LEU A 151 6.78 1.37 -21.18
N VAL A 152 8.10 1.22 -21.07
CA VAL A 152 9.03 1.30 -22.21
C VAL A 152 9.60 -0.07 -22.61
N ASN A 153 9.60 -1.04 -21.69
CA ASN A 153 10.05 -2.40 -21.98
C ASN A 153 9.35 -3.42 -21.07
N ILE A 154 9.14 -4.62 -21.60
CA ILE A 154 8.69 -5.81 -20.87
C ILE A 154 9.58 -6.99 -21.26
N GLU A 155 10.28 -7.55 -20.27
CA GLU A 155 11.06 -8.77 -20.42
C GLU A 155 10.30 -9.92 -19.77
N LYS A 156 9.73 -10.80 -20.59
CA LYS A 156 8.95 -11.96 -20.15
C LYS A 156 9.74 -13.24 -20.44
N LYS A 157 10.46 -13.75 -19.44
CA LYS A 157 11.17 -15.03 -19.52
C LYS A 157 10.29 -16.21 -19.12
N ARG A 158 9.43 -16.03 -18.11
CA ARG A 158 8.50 -17.06 -17.63
C ARG A 158 7.24 -16.46 -17.02
N ASN A 159 6.09 -17.06 -17.33
CA ASN A 159 4.77 -16.71 -16.81
C ASN A 159 3.91 -17.99 -16.72
N ILE A 160 3.92 -18.62 -15.54
CA ILE A 160 3.25 -19.87 -15.21
C ILE A 160 2.19 -19.64 -14.13
N PHE A 161 2.48 -18.80 -13.13
CA PHE A 161 1.63 -18.65 -11.94
C PHE A 161 0.65 -17.47 -12.08
N MET A 162 1.08 -16.40 -12.74
CA MET A 162 0.20 -15.26 -13.02
C MET A 162 -0.75 -15.55 -14.20
N ASP A 163 -1.97 -14.99 -14.16
CA ASP A 163 -2.89 -15.07 -15.30
C ASP A 163 -2.30 -14.29 -16.49
N SER A 164 -2.01 -15.00 -17.58
CA SER A 164 -1.41 -14.43 -18.79
C SER A 164 -2.20 -13.24 -19.32
N ARG A 165 -3.54 -13.26 -19.21
CA ARG A 165 -4.41 -12.16 -19.67
C ARG A 165 -4.22 -10.90 -18.83
N SER A 166 -3.91 -11.05 -17.54
CA SER A 166 -3.61 -9.92 -16.67
C SER A 166 -2.27 -9.29 -17.03
N VAL A 167 -1.28 -10.11 -17.41
CA VAL A 167 0.04 -9.63 -17.85
C VAL A 167 -0.04 -9.00 -19.24
N GLU A 168 -0.78 -9.57 -20.18
CA GLU A 168 -1.01 -8.99 -21.51
C GLU A 168 -1.69 -7.62 -21.42
N LYS A 169 -2.64 -7.46 -20.49
CA LYS A 169 -3.25 -6.15 -20.21
C LYS A 169 -2.27 -5.09 -19.73
N ILE A 170 -1.13 -5.45 -19.15
CA ILE A 170 -0.10 -4.45 -18.79
C ILE A 170 0.48 -3.81 -20.06
N GLU A 171 0.69 -4.61 -21.11
CA GLU A 171 1.18 -4.11 -22.41
C GLU A 171 0.16 -3.15 -23.04
N GLU A 172 -1.14 -3.41 -22.86
CA GLU A 172 -2.24 -2.58 -23.39
C GLU A 172 -2.50 -1.31 -22.56
N SER A 173 -2.56 -1.45 -21.23
CA SER A 173 -3.08 -0.42 -20.30
C SER A 173 -2.10 0.72 -20.03
N ARG A 174 -0.82 0.58 -20.38
CA ARG A 174 0.31 1.52 -20.19
C ARG A 174 0.59 1.94 -18.74
N ILE A 175 -0.42 2.03 -17.86
CA ILE A 175 -0.33 2.45 -16.45
C ILE A 175 -1.35 1.68 -15.61
N PHE A 176 -0.87 0.92 -14.63
CA PHE A 176 -1.68 0.18 -13.67
C PHE A 176 -1.25 0.52 -12.24
N LYS A 177 -2.12 0.19 -11.27
CA LYS A 177 -1.77 0.17 -9.85
C LYS A 177 -1.66 -1.27 -9.36
N SER A 178 -0.68 -1.55 -8.50
CA SER A 178 -0.42 -2.87 -7.96
C SER A 178 0.01 -2.77 -6.50
N ASN A 179 -0.15 -3.86 -5.76
CA ASN A 179 0.36 -4.01 -4.41
C ASN A 179 1.90 -3.94 -4.42
N LEU A 180 2.46 -2.90 -3.81
CA LEU A 180 3.90 -2.69 -3.74
C LEU A 180 4.50 -3.53 -2.63
N ILE A 181 5.47 -4.38 -2.98
CA ILE A 181 6.25 -5.15 -2.02
C ILE A 181 7.71 -4.80 -2.16
N ILE A 182 8.35 -4.58 -1.02
CA ILE A 182 9.80 -4.50 -0.92
C ILE A 182 10.20 -5.62 0.05
N PRO A 183 10.78 -6.74 -0.43
CA PRO A 183 11.16 -7.86 0.43
C PRO A 183 11.97 -7.40 1.64
N GLY A 184 11.52 -7.75 2.84
CA GLY A 184 12.13 -7.34 4.12
C GLY A 184 11.75 -5.94 4.63
N TYR A 185 11.11 -5.09 3.81
CA TYR A 185 10.77 -3.70 4.14
C TYR A 185 9.26 -3.40 4.03
N LEU A 186 8.42 -4.44 3.99
CA LEU A 186 6.96 -4.31 3.84
C LEU A 186 6.33 -3.45 4.95
N LEU A 187 6.77 -3.60 6.21
CA LEU A 187 6.29 -2.78 7.32
C LEU A 187 6.66 -1.30 7.13
N LEU A 188 7.93 -1.04 6.78
CA LEU A 188 8.44 0.31 6.57
C LEU A 188 7.65 1.04 5.47
N VAL A 189 7.49 0.40 4.31
CA VAL A 189 6.79 1.03 3.17
C VAL A 189 5.31 1.26 3.45
N SER A 190 4.67 0.39 4.24
CA SER A 190 3.27 0.57 4.66
C SER A 190 3.11 1.78 5.60
N VAL A 191 4.04 1.97 6.55
CA VAL A 191 4.04 3.15 7.44
C VAL A 191 4.37 4.43 6.67
N ILE A 192 5.36 4.40 5.77
CA ILE A 192 5.67 5.55 4.90
C ILE A 192 4.42 5.94 4.09
N SER A 193 3.72 4.98 3.50
CA SER A 193 2.55 5.24 2.67
C SER A 193 1.44 5.99 3.42
N ASN A 194 1.19 5.67 4.68
CA ASN A 194 0.21 6.37 5.52
C ASN A 194 0.55 7.85 5.78
N ASN A 195 1.81 8.23 5.56
CA ASN A 195 2.32 9.59 5.73
C ASN A 195 2.38 10.40 4.43
N LEU A 196 1.78 9.91 3.35
CA LEU A 196 1.75 10.56 2.05
C LEU A 196 0.32 10.90 1.64
N PHE A 197 0.14 11.97 0.86
CA PHE A 197 -1.10 12.22 0.15
C PHE A 197 -1.18 11.31 -1.09
N PRO A 198 -2.11 10.34 -1.15
CA PRO A 198 -2.26 9.47 -2.31
C PRO A 198 -2.46 10.28 -3.59
N TYR A 199 -1.94 9.79 -4.72
CA TYR A 199 -1.96 10.46 -6.04
C TYR A 199 -1.15 11.76 -6.15
N HIS A 200 -0.72 12.36 -5.04
CA HIS A 200 0.05 13.61 -4.99
C HIS A 200 1.37 13.44 -4.25
N ASN A 201 2.03 12.30 -4.48
CA ASN A 201 3.30 11.96 -3.85
C ASN A 201 4.25 11.28 -4.84
N ALA A 202 5.52 11.26 -4.47
CA ALA A 202 6.50 10.42 -5.14
C ALA A 202 7.52 9.90 -4.14
N LEU A 203 7.85 8.62 -4.26
CA LEU A 203 8.91 7.95 -3.53
C LEU A 203 9.98 7.47 -4.51
N THR A 204 11.24 7.59 -4.11
CA THR A 204 12.35 6.92 -4.79
C THR A 204 12.86 5.78 -3.90
N ILE A 205 12.98 4.59 -4.49
CA ILE A 205 13.45 3.37 -3.85
C ILE A 205 14.72 2.91 -4.57
N ASN A 206 15.82 2.83 -3.82
CA ASN A 206 17.07 2.26 -4.31
C ASN A 206 17.36 0.95 -3.60
N ILE A 207 17.69 -0.08 -4.38
CA ILE A 207 18.09 -1.40 -3.90
C ILE A 207 19.55 -1.60 -4.30
N GLY A 208 20.43 -1.55 -3.29
CA GLY A 208 21.85 -1.80 -3.50
C GLY A 208 22.13 -3.27 -3.78
N GLU A 209 23.34 -3.56 -4.27
CA GLU A 209 23.78 -4.91 -4.65
C GLU A 209 23.71 -5.93 -3.49
N ASN A 210 23.79 -5.47 -2.24
CA ASN A 210 23.66 -6.30 -1.04
C ASN A 210 22.21 -6.43 -0.53
N GLY A 211 21.21 -6.06 -1.34
CA GLY A 211 19.81 -6.05 -0.93
C GLY A 211 19.43 -4.94 0.06
N LYS A 212 20.36 -4.03 0.39
CA LYS A 212 20.05 -2.89 1.26
C LYS A 212 19.14 -1.92 0.53
N VAL A 213 18.02 -1.59 1.17
CA VAL A 213 17.04 -0.66 0.62
C VAL A 213 17.22 0.71 1.24
N SER A 214 17.15 1.75 0.40
CA SER A 214 16.92 3.12 0.84
C SER A 214 15.67 3.67 0.18
N ILE A 215 14.87 4.39 0.95
CA ILE A 215 13.61 4.99 0.51
C ILE A 215 13.68 6.49 0.84
N SER A 216 13.46 7.34 -0.17
CA SER A 216 13.32 8.78 -0.01
C SER A 216 11.92 9.24 -0.43
N ILE A 217 11.38 10.20 0.31
CA ILE A 217 10.13 10.88 -0.05
C ILE A 217 10.50 12.12 -0.86
N ASP A 218 10.21 12.09 -2.16
CA ASP A 218 10.55 13.19 -3.06
C ASP A 218 9.52 14.33 -2.95
N SER A 219 8.24 13.98 -2.76
CA SER A 219 7.12 14.92 -2.64
C SER A 219 5.90 14.30 -1.98
N GLY A 220 4.96 15.13 -1.53
CA GLY A 220 3.65 14.67 -1.01
C GLY A 220 3.65 14.19 0.44
N LYS A 221 4.71 14.49 1.21
CA LYS A 221 4.77 14.20 2.64
C LYS A 221 3.69 15.00 3.40
N ALA A 222 2.85 14.30 4.14
CA ALA A 222 1.81 14.89 4.96
C ALA A 222 2.35 15.39 6.32
N THR A 223 1.70 16.39 6.90
CA THR A 223 1.98 16.77 8.29
C THR A 223 1.41 15.75 9.26
N GLN A 224 1.91 15.74 10.50
CA GLN A 224 1.36 14.88 11.55
C GLN A 224 -0.14 15.09 11.76
N GLU A 225 -0.60 16.35 11.68
CA GLU A 225 -2.02 16.69 11.81
C GLU A 225 -2.86 16.13 10.65
N ASP A 226 -2.34 16.21 9.42
CA ASP A 226 -3.02 15.65 8.25
C ASP A 226 -3.19 14.14 8.36
N VAL A 227 -2.15 13.44 8.83
CA VAL A 227 -2.20 11.97 9.03
C VAL A 227 -3.21 11.63 10.12
N ILE A 228 -3.13 12.26 11.30
CA ILE A 228 -4.02 11.98 12.45
C ILE A 228 -5.50 12.24 12.10
N ASN A 229 -5.77 13.27 11.31
CA ASN A 229 -7.12 13.61 10.87
C ASN A 229 -7.61 12.80 9.67
N GLY A 230 -6.82 11.82 9.19
CA GLY A 230 -7.19 10.96 8.07
C GLY A 230 -7.26 11.70 6.74
N LYS A 231 -6.57 12.84 6.58
CA LYS A 231 -6.50 13.55 5.30
C LYS A 231 -5.67 12.79 4.26
N THR A 232 -4.78 11.90 4.70
CA THR A 232 -4.01 11.00 3.84
C THR A 232 -4.84 9.81 3.32
N LEU A 233 -6.06 9.58 3.80
CA LEU A 233 -6.94 8.52 3.28
C LEU A 233 -7.70 9.01 2.03
N THR A 234 -7.78 8.14 1.02
CA THR A 234 -8.63 8.33 -0.15
C THR A 234 -10.11 8.33 0.23
N ALA A 235 -10.96 8.89 -0.65
CA ALA A 235 -12.41 8.85 -0.48
C ALA A 235 -12.94 7.40 -0.36
N GLU A 236 -12.34 6.47 -1.12
CA GLU A 236 -12.70 5.05 -1.08
C GLU A 236 -12.34 4.39 0.26
N GLU A 237 -11.16 4.65 0.81
CA GLU A 237 -10.75 4.12 2.13
C GLU A 237 -11.63 4.68 3.24
N LYS A 238 -11.87 6.00 3.23
CA LYS A 238 -12.80 6.65 4.17
C LYS A 238 -14.19 6.01 4.12
N ALA A 239 -14.68 5.70 2.92
CA ALA A 239 -15.97 5.05 2.73
C ALA A 239 -15.96 3.63 3.32
N LYS A 240 -14.94 2.83 3.03
CA LYS A 240 -14.79 1.46 3.57
C LYS A 240 -14.80 1.48 5.10
N ILE A 241 -13.94 2.31 5.69
CA ILE A 241 -13.84 2.47 7.16
C ILE A 241 -15.18 2.90 7.74
N TYR A 242 -15.81 3.92 7.18
CA TYR A 242 -17.09 4.43 7.66
C TYR A 242 -18.18 3.34 7.64
N PHE A 243 -18.30 2.60 6.54
CA PHE A 243 -19.29 1.55 6.40
C PHE A 243 -19.07 0.42 7.41
N GLU A 244 -17.83 -0.09 7.49
CA GLU A 244 -17.47 -1.19 8.39
C GLU A 244 -17.59 -0.80 9.86
N TYR A 245 -17.24 0.43 10.21
CA TYR A 245 -17.40 0.97 11.55
C TYR A 245 -18.88 1.06 11.95
N LYS A 246 -19.74 1.63 11.09
CA LYS A 246 -21.18 1.75 11.39
C LYS A 246 -21.88 0.39 11.47
N GLN A 247 -21.39 -0.61 10.73
CA GLN A 247 -21.87 -1.99 10.80
C GLN A 247 -21.26 -2.81 11.94
N LYS A 248 -20.31 -2.26 12.71
CA LYS A 248 -19.55 -2.98 13.75
C LYS A 248 -18.84 -4.23 13.22
N GLN A 249 -18.32 -4.15 11.99
CA GLN A 249 -17.66 -5.26 11.28
C GLN A 249 -16.13 -5.26 11.44
N ILE A 250 -15.56 -4.29 12.17
CA ILE A 250 -14.12 -4.19 12.37
C ILE A 250 -13.69 -5.16 13.49
N ILE A 251 -13.00 -6.24 13.12
CA ILE A 251 -12.42 -7.22 14.04
C ILE A 251 -10.91 -7.00 14.09
N LYS A 252 -10.44 -6.21 15.06
CA LYS A 252 -9.06 -5.71 15.10
C LYS A 252 -8.03 -6.83 15.30
N GLU A 253 -8.39 -7.85 16.07
CA GLU A 253 -7.53 -9.00 16.34
C GLU A 253 -7.22 -9.78 15.05
N GLU A 254 -8.22 -9.97 14.19
CA GLU A 254 -8.04 -10.68 12.91
C GLU A 254 -7.25 -9.84 11.90
N ILE A 255 -7.46 -8.51 11.88
CA ILE A 255 -6.63 -7.59 11.09
C ILE A 255 -5.18 -7.65 11.54
N LEU A 256 -4.92 -7.60 12.86
CA LEU A 256 -3.58 -7.66 13.43
C LEU A 256 -2.90 -8.99 13.12
N LYS A 257 -3.58 -10.13 13.31
CA LYS A 257 -3.07 -11.46 12.96
C LYS A 257 -2.71 -11.55 11.48
N SER A 258 -3.59 -11.03 10.60
CA SER A 258 -3.37 -11.05 9.15
C SER A 258 -2.14 -10.21 8.75
N ILE A 259 -1.96 -9.05 9.38
CA ILE A 259 -0.78 -8.20 9.18
C ILE A 259 0.48 -8.91 9.68
N ILE A 260 0.47 -9.47 10.89
CA ILE A 260 1.62 -10.20 11.45
C ILE A 260 1.99 -11.36 10.51
N TRP A 261 1.00 -12.14 10.07
CA TRP A 261 1.23 -13.26 9.17
C TRP A 261 1.93 -12.82 7.88
N LYS A 262 1.44 -11.76 7.23
CA LYS A 262 2.07 -11.20 6.01
C LYS A 262 3.49 -10.69 6.23
N LEU A 263 3.78 -10.15 7.41
CA LEU A 263 5.09 -9.60 7.77
C LEU A 263 6.07 -10.65 8.31
N SER A 264 5.57 -11.82 8.66
CA SER A 264 6.36 -12.97 9.13
C SER A 264 6.61 -14.02 8.06
N GLN A 265 6.06 -13.84 6.86
CA GLN A 265 6.51 -14.56 5.67
C GLN A 265 7.93 -14.09 5.35
#